data_AF-A0A953W3V2-F1
#
_entry.id   AF-A0A953W3V2-F1
#
_cell.length_a   1.000
_cell.length_b   1.000
_cell.length_c   1.000
_cell.angle_alpha   90.00
_cell.angle_beta   90.00
_cell.angle_gamma   90.00
#
_symmetry.space_group_name_H-M   'P 1'
#
loop_
_entity.id
_entity.type
_entity.pdbx_description
1 polymer ?
#
loop_
_entity_poly.entity_id
_entity_poly.type
_entity_poly.pdbx_seq_one_letter_code
_entity_poly.pdbx_strand_id
1 'polypeptide(L)'
;MPNVLDIGPVDALAKRASERISNPAVAKRYAKLAASRILRNPRCFRPAAEAELSNAPAWVEAALERGETISVYRRNGAMAARLHSVARRINDVERLSAMDETEKPERAAAIKEARRFLTKITNANFDDAARRALQLSEILAVWEGAADTSDVCEDQSIVLLSGRIWRRVTSVAALRAVGREFENCLARTSRNNGYGAMLFRGTAQFWVLRDFNGAGHVVACVAAPLATRFIEVKGPRNVHVPNDHPDLLQLATALGVRPTQPRPPMPPRPRFGEPPMIMREMIEQLQQPCRCSLCQPRAVPFTISERLRRGGATH
;
A
#
# COMPACT_ATOMS: atom_id res chain seq x y z
N MET A 1 -14.70 24.73 -35.08
CA MET A 1 -14.53 24.45 -33.63
C MET A 1 -15.68 25.12 -32.91
N PRO A 2 -16.21 24.58 -31.79
CA PRO A 2 -17.20 25.32 -31.01
C PRO A 2 -16.58 26.65 -30.56
N ASN A 3 -17.35 27.73 -30.62
CA ASN A 3 -16.97 29.02 -30.04
C ASN A 3 -17.11 28.90 -28.52
N VAL A 4 -16.02 28.52 -27.85
CA VAL A 4 -16.04 28.28 -26.41
C VAL A 4 -15.70 29.56 -25.67
N LEU A 5 -16.57 29.98 -24.75
CA LEU A 5 -16.42 31.20 -23.95
C LEU A 5 -15.14 31.20 -23.12
N ASP A 6 -14.81 30.06 -22.50
CA ASP A 6 -13.61 29.87 -21.68
C ASP A 6 -13.01 28.47 -21.89
N ILE A 7 -11.73 28.43 -22.26
CA ILE A 7 -10.94 27.20 -22.45
C ILE A 7 -10.19 26.77 -21.19
N GLY A 8 -10.08 27.61 -20.17
CA GLY A 8 -9.37 27.32 -18.92
C GLY A 8 -9.80 25.99 -18.27
N PRO A 9 -11.11 25.69 -18.15
CA PRO A 9 -11.58 24.41 -17.63
C PRO A 9 -11.17 23.20 -18.48
N VAL A 10 -11.06 23.37 -19.80
CA VAL A 10 -10.61 22.34 -20.75
C VAL A 10 -9.13 22.04 -20.54
N ASP A 11 -8.31 23.09 -20.51
CA ASP A 11 -6.87 22.98 -20.29
C ASP A 11 -6.55 22.42 -18.90
N ALA A 12 -7.30 22.84 -17.87
CA ALA A 12 -7.16 22.30 -16.52
C ALA A 12 -7.47 20.79 -16.47
N LEU A 13 -8.50 20.31 -17.18
CA LEU A 13 -8.78 18.87 -17.26
C LEU A 13 -7.68 18.11 -18.01
N ALA A 14 -7.23 18.63 -19.15
CA ALA A 14 -6.15 18.03 -19.92
C ALA A 14 -4.84 17.96 -19.12
N LYS A 15 -4.51 19.03 -18.38
CA LYS A 15 -3.34 19.11 -17.50
C LYS A 15 -3.42 18.07 -16.38
N ARG A 16 -4.53 17.98 -15.64
CA ARG A 16 -4.74 16.96 -14.59
C ARG A 16 -4.63 15.53 -15.13
N ALA A 17 -5.05 15.28 -16.36
CA ALA A 17 -4.87 13.99 -16.99
C ALA A 17 -3.39 13.71 -17.30
N SER A 18 -2.67 14.70 -17.82
CA SER A 18 -1.25 14.57 -18.18
C SER A 18 -0.31 14.42 -16.98
N GLU A 19 -0.66 14.93 -15.81
CA GLU A 19 0.13 14.80 -14.56
C GLU A 19 0.33 13.34 -14.12
N ARG A 20 -0.40 12.38 -14.71
CA ARG A 20 -0.22 10.94 -14.47
C ARG A 20 0.90 10.30 -15.29
N ILE A 21 1.47 11.04 -16.24
CA ILE A 21 2.55 10.57 -17.11
C ILE A 21 3.86 11.08 -16.53
N SER A 22 4.79 10.18 -16.23
CA SER A 22 6.07 10.52 -15.58
C SER A 22 6.96 11.40 -16.46
N ASN A 23 7.05 11.13 -17.75
CA ASN A 23 7.87 11.94 -18.66
C ASN A 23 7.23 13.32 -18.96
N PRO A 24 7.87 14.45 -18.58
CA PRO A 24 7.29 15.78 -18.78
C PRO A 24 7.06 16.15 -20.25
N ALA A 25 7.93 15.68 -21.16
CA ALA A 25 7.79 15.94 -22.58
C ALA A 25 6.57 15.20 -23.15
N VAL A 26 6.37 13.93 -22.78
CA VAL A 26 5.19 13.14 -23.19
C VAL A 26 3.93 13.72 -22.57
N ALA A 27 3.96 14.08 -21.29
CA ALA A 27 2.84 14.71 -20.58
C ALA A 27 2.36 16.00 -21.27
N LYS A 28 3.28 16.91 -21.61
CA LYS A 28 2.96 18.16 -22.33
C LYS A 28 2.31 17.89 -23.69
N ARG A 29 2.82 16.91 -24.44
CA ARG A 29 2.28 16.51 -25.75
C ARG A 29 0.88 15.90 -25.62
N TYR A 30 0.70 15.03 -24.63
CA TYR A 30 -0.59 14.43 -24.33
C TYR A 30 -1.64 15.47 -23.90
N ALA A 31 -1.27 16.47 -23.09
CA ALA A 31 -2.18 17.54 -22.68
C ALA A 31 -2.77 18.27 -23.90
N LYS A 32 -1.94 18.64 -24.88
CA LYS A 32 -2.40 19.29 -26.12
C LYS A 32 -3.38 18.41 -26.91
N LEU A 33 -3.09 17.12 -27.01
CA LEU A 33 -3.92 16.13 -27.69
C LEU A 33 -5.24 15.88 -26.95
N ALA A 34 -5.22 15.84 -25.61
CA ALA A 34 -6.40 15.72 -24.76
C ALA A 34 -7.31 16.96 -24.86
N ALA A 35 -6.76 18.17 -24.77
CA ALA A 35 -7.49 19.43 -24.94
C ALA A 35 -8.19 19.48 -26.31
N SER A 36 -7.44 19.15 -27.38
CA SER A 36 -7.98 19.05 -28.74
C SER A 36 -9.12 18.04 -28.84
N ARG A 37 -9.04 16.89 -28.12
CA ARG A 37 -10.12 15.89 -28.11
C ARG A 37 -11.37 16.38 -27.38
N ILE A 38 -11.20 17.10 -26.27
CA ILE A 38 -12.32 17.70 -25.52
C ILE A 38 -13.05 18.70 -26.42
N LEU A 39 -12.33 19.62 -27.06
CA LEU A 39 -12.88 20.65 -27.96
C LEU A 39 -13.65 20.06 -29.16
N ARG A 40 -13.30 18.86 -29.59
CA ARG A 40 -13.99 18.13 -30.67
C ARG A 40 -15.21 17.33 -30.20
N ASN A 41 -15.46 17.22 -28.88
CA ASN A 41 -16.60 16.48 -28.36
C ASN A 41 -17.76 17.43 -28.00
N PRO A 42 -18.87 17.45 -28.77
CA PRO A 42 -20.00 18.34 -28.49
C PRO A 42 -20.65 18.05 -27.13
N ARG A 43 -20.56 16.82 -26.61
CA ARG A 43 -21.10 16.44 -25.30
C ARG A 43 -20.34 17.03 -24.10
N CYS A 44 -19.23 17.72 -24.35
CA CYS A 44 -18.47 18.46 -23.34
C CYS A 44 -18.89 19.93 -23.26
N PHE A 45 -19.91 20.34 -24.03
CA PHE A 45 -20.33 21.73 -24.12
C PHE A 45 -21.84 21.84 -24.00
N ARG A 46 -22.29 23.01 -23.55
CA ARG A 46 -23.69 23.45 -23.62
C ARG A 46 -23.73 24.86 -24.19
N PRO A 47 -24.86 25.32 -24.75
CA PRO A 47 -25.05 26.74 -25.05
C PRO A 47 -24.82 27.60 -23.81
N ALA A 48 -24.23 28.77 -24.01
CA ALA A 48 -24.07 29.78 -22.97
C ALA A 48 -25.46 30.29 -22.52
N ALA A 49 -25.62 30.51 -21.21
CA ALA A 49 -26.82 31.14 -20.67
C ALA A 49 -26.71 32.67 -20.79
N GLU A 50 -27.84 33.38 -20.81
CA GLU A 50 -27.86 34.85 -20.90
C GLU A 50 -27.01 35.53 -19.81
N ALA A 51 -27.06 35.01 -18.58
CA ALA A 51 -26.25 35.50 -17.45
C ALA A 51 -24.73 35.31 -17.65
N GLU A 52 -24.30 34.35 -18.48
CA GLU A 52 -22.88 34.15 -18.82
C GLU A 52 -22.45 35.06 -19.97
N LEU A 53 -23.41 35.48 -20.80
CA LEU A 53 -23.19 36.38 -21.92
C LEU A 53 -23.19 37.85 -21.50
N SER A 54 -23.80 38.21 -20.36
CA SER A 54 -23.91 39.59 -19.90
C SER A 54 -22.58 40.29 -19.60
N ASN A 55 -21.53 39.50 -19.32
CA ASN A 55 -20.17 39.99 -19.08
C ASN A 55 -19.19 39.47 -20.15
N ALA A 56 -19.70 39.12 -21.34
CA ALA A 56 -18.89 38.46 -22.34
C ALA A 56 -17.88 39.42 -23.00
N PRO A 57 -16.70 38.93 -23.40
CA PRO A 57 -15.74 39.72 -24.17
C PRO A 57 -16.31 40.15 -25.54
N ALA A 58 -15.79 41.25 -26.09
CA ALA A 58 -16.26 41.83 -27.37
C ALA A 58 -16.29 40.86 -28.57
N TRP A 59 -15.45 39.82 -28.60
CA TRP A 59 -15.49 38.82 -29.67
C TRP A 59 -16.77 37.96 -29.65
N VAL A 60 -17.37 37.80 -28.47
CA VAL A 60 -18.61 37.02 -28.25
C VAL A 60 -19.79 37.77 -28.83
N GLU A 61 -19.87 39.08 -28.59
CA GLU A 61 -20.91 39.95 -29.16
C GLU A 61 -20.88 39.89 -30.69
N ALA A 62 -19.70 40.08 -31.28
CA ALA A 62 -19.53 39.98 -32.73
C ALA A 62 -19.90 38.59 -33.30
N ALA A 63 -19.70 37.51 -32.53
CA ALA A 63 -20.09 36.16 -32.95
C ALA A 63 -21.60 35.93 -32.83
N LEU A 64 -22.25 36.51 -31.81
CA LEU A 64 -23.71 36.50 -31.68
C LEU A 64 -24.40 37.29 -32.79
N GLU A 65 -23.85 38.44 -33.19
CA GLU A 65 -24.35 39.23 -34.33
C GLU A 65 -24.31 38.44 -35.66
N ARG A 66 -23.32 37.54 -35.82
CA ARG A 66 -23.24 36.62 -36.96
C ARG A 66 -24.16 35.40 -36.86
N GLY A 67 -24.92 35.26 -35.77
CA GLY A 67 -25.79 34.11 -35.51
C GLY A 67 -25.06 32.84 -35.07
N GLU A 68 -23.82 32.95 -34.59
CA GLU A 68 -23.03 31.80 -34.14
C GLU A 68 -23.40 31.40 -32.69
N THR A 69 -23.45 30.10 -32.39
CA THR A 69 -23.73 29.62 -31.03
C THR A 69 -22.47 29.66 -30.16
N ILE A 70 -22.56 30.39 -29.05
CA ILE A 70 -21.52 30.43 -28.01
C ILE A 70 -21.74 29.29 -27.03
N SER A 71 -20.67 28.55 -26.76
CA SER A 71 -20.68 27.35 -25.93
C SER A 71 -19.89 27.55 -24.65
N VAL A 72 -20.36 26.96 -23.56
CA VAL A 72 -19.63 26.88 -22.28
C VAL A 72 -19.26 25.43 -22.00
N TYR A 73 -18.07 25.22 -21.46
CA TYR A 73 -17.62 23.89 -21.08
C TYR A 73 -18.51 23.31 -19.97
N ARG A 74 -19.04 22.11 -20.22
CA ARG A 74 -19.78 21.30 -19.26
C ARG A 74 -18.96 20.08 -18.91
N ARG A 75 -18.80 19.83 -17.60
CA ARG A 75 -18.11 18.64 -17.11
C ARG A 75 -18.77 17.37 -17.66
N ASN A 76 -17.97 16.57 -18.37
CA ASN A 76 -18.37 15.27 -18.88
C ASN A 76 -17.55 14.17 -18.18
N GLY A 77 -18.17 13.42 -17.27
CA GLY A 77 -17.50 12.39 -16.48
C GLY A 77 -16.91 11.26 -17.33
N ALA A 78 -17.61 10.82 -18.38
CA ALA A 78 -17.15 9.77 -19.27
C ALA A 78 -15.90 10.20 -20.07
N MET A 79 -15.88 11.45 -20.56
CA MET A 79 -14.69 11.99 -21.22
C MET A 79 -13.51 12.11 -20.24
N ALA A 80 -13.74 12.66 -19.05
CA ALA A 80 -12.68 12.77 -18.03
C ALA A 80 -12.09 11.39 -17.67
N ALA A 81 -12.94 10.39 -17.42
CA ALA A 81 -12.50 9.02 -17.13
C ALA A 81 -11.69 8.43 -18.28
N ARG A 82 -12.12 8.65 -19.53
CA ARG A 82 -11.41 8.20 -20.72
C ARG A 82 -10.02 8.84 -20.84
N LEU A 83 -9.91 10.16 -20.66
CA LEU A 83 -8.61 10.85 -20.66
C LEU A 83 -7.67 10.25 -19.62
N HIS A 84 -8.13 10.13 -18.37
CA HIS A 84 -7.32 9.56 -17.29
C HIS A 84 -6.92 8.10 -17.53
N SER A 85 -7.79 7.30 -18.14
CA SER A 85 -7.48 5.92 -18.50
C SER A 85 -6.41 5.84 -19.59
N VAL A 86 -6.48 6.71 -20.60
CA VAL A 86 -5.46 6.76 -21.67
C VAL A 86 -4.13 7.26 -21.11
N ALA A 87 -4.14 8.28 -20.26
CA ALA A 87 -2.92 8.78 -19.60
C ALA A 87 -2.22 7.70 -18.78
N ARG A 88 -2.98 6.91 -18.00
CA ARG A 88 -2.42 5.76 -17.25
C ARG A 88 -1.76 4.75 -18.20
N ARG A 89 -2.42 4.38 -19.29
CA ARG A 89 -1.86 3.44 -20.27
C ARG A 89 -0.61 3.99 -20.96
N ILE A 90 -0.57 5.28 -21.28
CA ILE A 90 0.64 5.92 -21.81
C ILE A 90 1.80 5.82 -20.81
N ASN A 91 1.52 5.99 -19.52
CA ASN A 91 2.52 5.79 -18.47
C ASN A 91 3.00 4.32 -18.39
N ASP A 92 2.12 3.35 -18.62
CA ASP A 92 2.52 1.94 -18.74
C ASP A 92 3.42 1.72 -19.97
N VAL A 93 3.11 2.36 -21.11
CA VAL A 93 3.98 2.33 -22.29
C VAL A 93 5.35 2.98 -22.04
N GLU A 94 5.42 4.02 -21.20
CA GLU A 94 6.69 4.61 -20.76
C GLU A 94 7.54 3.58 -20.02
N ARG A 95 6.95 2.86 -19.07
CA ARG A 95 7.62 1.77 -18.34
C ARG A 95 8.11 0.67 -19.28
N LEU A 96 7.29 0.29 -20.26
CA LEU A 96 7.67 -0.68 -21.30
C LEU A 96 8.85 -0.18 -22.14
N SER A 97 8.84 1.10 -22.54
CA SER A 97 9.89 1.70 -23.36
C SER A 97 11.24 1.82 -22.66
N ALA A 98 11.22 1.89 -21.31
CA ALA A 98 12.40 1.99 -20.46
C ALA A 98 13.06 0.64 -20.18
N MET A 99 12.45 -0.49 -20.59
CA MET A 99 13.06 -1.80 -20.44
C MET A 99 14.29 -1.97 -21.33
N ASP A 100 15.24 -2.79 -20.88
CA ASP A 100 16.43 -3.14 -21.65
C ASP A 100 16.07 -4.17 -22.73
N GLU A 101 16.45 -3.87 -23.97
CA GLU A 101 16.23 -4.73 -25.13
C GLU A 101 17.25 -5.87 -25.20
N THR A 102 18.40 -5.71 -24.53
CA THR A 102 19.50 -6.68 -24.55
C THR A 102 19.28 -7.82 -23.57
N GLU A 103 18.67 -7.55 -22.40
CA GLU A 103 18.32 -8.57 -21.43
C GLU A 103 17.23 -9.53 -21.92
N LYS A 104 16.34 -9.05 -22.81
CA LYS A 104 15.15 -9.80 -23.27
C LYS A 104 14.92 -9.59 -24.77
N PRO A 105 15.72 -10.25 -25.63
CA PRO A 105 15.66 -10.03 -27.09
C PRO A 105 14.29 -10.39 -27.68
N GLU A 106 13.55 -11.32 -27.10
CA GLU A 106 12.19 -11.68 -27.50
C GLU A 106 11.18 -10.54 -27.31
N ARG A 107 11.51 -9.56 -26.45
CA ARG A 107 10.68 -8.39 -26.14
C ARG A 107 11.09 -7.14 -26.92
N ALA A 108 12.25 -7.17 -27.57
CA ALA A 108 12.86 -5.99 -28.20
C ALA A 108 11.94 -5.32 -29.23
N ALA A 109 11.14 -6.09 -29.98
CA ALA A 109 10.21 -5.52 -30.96
C ALA A 109 9.16 -4.59 -30.32
N ALA A 110 8.51 -5.04 -29.24
CA ALA A 110 7.51 -4.25 -28.54
C ALA A 110 8.13 -3.07 -27.74
N ILE A 111 9.34 -3.23 -27.21
CA ILE A 111 10.08 -2.13 -26.57
C ILE A 111 10.41 -1.03 -27.61
N LYS A 112 10.93 -1.40 -28.78
CA LYS A 112 11.20 -0.47 -29.90
C LYS A 112 9.92 0.20 -30.38
N GLU A 113 8.82 -0.55 -30.46
CA GLU A 113 7.52 0.00 -30.84
C GLU A 113 7.01 1.02 -29.81
N ALA A 114 7.13 0.72 -28.51
CA ALA A 114 6.79 1.65 -27.43
C ALA A 114 7.59 2.96 -27.52
N ARG A 115 8.92 2.87 -27.74
CA ARG A 115 9.78 4.03 -27.96
C ARG A 115 9.31 4.86 -29.16
N ARG A 116 9.09 4.21 -30.32
CA ARG A 116 8.58 4.87 -31.54
C ARG A 116 7.24 5.54 -31.33
N PHE A 117 6.33 4.91 -30.59
CA PHE A 117 5.02 5.45 -30.26
C PHE A 117 5.14 6.74 -29.43
N LEU A 118 5.91 6.72 -28.35
CA LEU A 118 6.10 7.89 -27.48
C LEU A 118 6.76 9.06 -28.21
N THR A 119 7.71 8.78 -29.12
CA THR A 119 8.31 9.82 -29.98
C THR A 119 7.28 10.46 -30.90
N LYS A 120 6.38 9.66 -31.49
CA LYS A 120 5.39 10.09 -32.50
C LYS A 120 4.04 10.56 -31.94
N ILE A 121 3.84 10.53 -30.63
CA ILE A 121 2.55 10.83 -29.99
C ILE A 121 2.01 12.23 -30.35
N THR A 122 2.88 13.19 -30.71
CA THR A 122 2.49 14.55 -31.14
C THR A 122 1.68 14.57 -32.43
N ASN A 123 1.95 13.62 -33.31
CA ASN A 123 1.37 13.59 -34.66
C ASN A 123 0.19 12.62 -34.74
N ALA A 124 -0.13 11.95 -33.64
CA ALA A 124 -1.23 10.99 -33.58
C ALA A 124 -2.57 11.70 -33.34
N ASN A 125 -3.64 11.13 -33.86
CA ASN A 125 -4.99 11.43 -33.38
C ASN A 125 -5.16 10.83 -31.97
N PHE A 126 -6.00 11.45 -31.12
CA PHE A 126 -6.29 10.96 -29.78
C PHE A 126 -6.76 9.50 -29.78
N ASP A 127 -7.67 9.16 -30.70
CA ASP A 127 -8.26 7.81 -30.74
C ASP A 127 -7.22 6.75 -31.17
N ASP A 128 -6.28 7.09 -32.05
CA ASP A 128 -5.18 6.21 -32.42
C ASP A 128 -4.15 6.08 -31.30
N ALA A 129 -3.84 7.18 -30.61
CA ALA A 129 -2.99 7.15 -29.43
C ALA A 129 -3.59 6.28 -28.32
N ALA A 130 -4.90 6.37 -28.09
CA ALA A 130 -5.62 5.55 -27.13
C ALA A 130 -5.58 4.05 -27.49
N ARG A 131 -5.77 3.71 -28.78
CA ARG A 131 -5.71 2.33 -29.28
C ARG A 131 -4.32 1.72 -29.10
N ARG A 132 -3.27 2.44 -29.54
CA ARG A 132 -1.89 1.96 -29.42
C ARG A 132 -1.43 1.86 -27.97
N ALA A 133 -1.78 2.85 -27.14
CA ALA A 133 -1.47 2.80 -25.71
C ALA A 133 -2.13 1.59 -25.03
N LEU A 134 -3.37 1.23 -25.41
CA LEU A 134 -4.02 0.02 -24.92
C LEU A 134 -3.23 -1.24 -25.31
N GLN A 135 -2.97 -1.45 -26.60
CA GLN A 135 -2.26 -2.63 -27.10
C GLN A 135 -0.90 -2.83 -26.39
N LEU A 136 -0.10 -1.77 -26.29
CA LEU A 136 1.21 -1.83 -25.63
C LEU A 136 1.10 -2.03 -24.11
N SER A 137 0.09 -1.44 -23.46
CA SER A 137 -0.17 -1.66 -22.03
C SER A 137 -0.61 -3.10 -21.73
N GLU A 138 -1.36 -3.74 -22.62
CA GLU A 138 -1.75 -5.15 -22.48
C GLU A 138 -0.54 -6.08 -22.60
N ILE A 139 0.38 -5.79 -23.54
CA ILE A 139 1.64 -6.52 -23.66
C ILE A 139 2.43 -6.44 -22.33
N LEU A 140 2.58 -5.24 -21.76
CA LEU A 140 3.24 -5.07 -20.47
C LEU A 140 2.54 -5.88 -19.37
N ALA A 141 1.21 -5.82 -19.30
CA ALA A 141 0.44 -6.54 -18.28
C ALA A 141 0.62 -8.06 -18.39
N VAL A 142 0.65 -8.62 -19.61
CA VAL A 142 0.94 -10.04 -19.85
C VAL A 142 2.34 -10.40 -19.35
N TRP A 143 3.34 -9.55 -19.63
CA TRP A 143 4.72 -9.81 -19.21
C TRP A 143 4.93 -9.69 -17.71
N GLU A 144 4.27 -8.74 -17.06
CA GLU A 144 4.25 -8.61 -15.60
C GLU A 144 3.53 -9.81 -14.97
N GLY A 145 2.42 -10.27 -15.55
CA GLY A 145 1.71 -11.47 -15.13
C GLY A 145 2.57 -12.74 -15.25
N ALA A 146 3.28 -12.92 -16.36
CA ALA A 146 4.21 -14.03 -16.55
C ALA A 146 5.40 -13.96 -15.57
N ALA A 147 5.89 -12.76 -15.28
CA ALA A 147 6.94 -12.58 -14.28
C ALA A 147 6.44 -12.96 -12.87
N ASP A 148 5.18 -12.64 -12.53
CA ASP A 148 4.57 -13.05 -11.25
C ASP A 148 4.49 -14.57 -11.08
N THR A 149 4.42 -15.33 -12.18
CA THR A 149 4.40 -16.81 -12.15
C THR A 149 5.76 -17.46 -12.01
N SER A 150 6.85 -16.74 -12.31
CA SER A 150 8.20 -17.28 -12.15
C SER A 150 8.51 -17.53 -10.67
N ASP A 151 9.06 -18.70 -10.39
CA ASP A 151 9.52 -19.04 -9.05
C ASP A 151 10.67 -18.12 -8.63
N VAL A 152 10.55 -17.55 -7.44
CA VAL A 152 11.54 -16.65 -6.81
C VAL A 152 12.36 -17.36 -5.75
N CYS A 153 11.95 -18.57 -5.34
CA CYS A 153 12.67 -19.41 -4.41
C CYS A 153 12.37 -20.89 -4.65
N GLU A 154 13.24 -21.76 -4.15
CA GLU A 154 13.10 -23.22 -4.28
C GLU A 154 11.81 -23.73 -3.64
N ASP A 155 11.19 -24.71 -4.28
CA ASP A 155 10.07 -25.43 -3.70
C ASP A 155 10.53 -26.26 -2.50
N GLN A 156 9.80 -26.16 -1.41
CA GLN A 156 10.11 -26.85 -0.16
C GLN A 156 8.81 -27.26 0.51
N SER A 157 8.82 -28.45 1.10
CA SER A 157 7.69 -28.94 1.88
C SER A 157 8.14 -29.61 3.17
N ILE A 158 7.34 -29.43 4.21
CA ILE A 158 7.53 -30.05 5.52
C ILE A 158 6.25 -30.81 5.85
N VAL A 159 6.34 -32.13 5.85
CA VAL A 159 5.21 -33.03 6.12
C VAL A 159 5.07 -33.18 7.63
N LEU A 160 3.86 -32.96 8.14
CA LEU A 160 3.52 -33.13 9.54
C LEU A 160 2.91 -34.52 9.78
N LEU A 161 3.14 -35.08 10.97
CA LEU A 161 2.57 -36.38 11.37
C LEU A 161 1.04 -36.38 11.40
N SER A 162 0.41 -35.21 11.51
CA SER A 162 -1.04 -35.01 11.46
C SER A 162 -1.65 -35.14 10.05
N GLY A 163 -0.82 -35.42 9.03
CA GLY A 163 -1.28 -35.51 7.65
C GLY A 163 -1.46 -34.17 6.95
N ARG A 164 -0.90 -33.11 7.54
CA ARG A 164 -0.84 -31.78 6.95
C ARG A 164 0.56 -31.52 6.40
N ILE A 165 0.66 -30.58 5.46
CA ILE A 165 1.93 -30.25 4.82
C ILE A 165 2.08 -28.74 4.80
N TRP A 166 3.19 -28.24 5.33
CA TRP A 166 3.64 -26.88 5.05
C TRP A 166 4.31 -26.88 3.69
N ARG A 167 3.82 -26.04 2.78
CA ARG A 167 4.45 -25.80 1.48
C ARG A 167 4.95 -24.37 1.41
N ARG A 168 6.18 -24.21 0.92
CA ARG A 168 6.73 -22.89 0.63
C ARG A 168 6.03 -22.30 -0.58
N VAL A 169 5.70 -21.03 -0.51
CA VAL A 169 5.11 -20.28 -1.63
C VAL A 169 6.26 -19.78 -2.49
N THR A 170 6.36 -20.31 -3.71
CA THR A 170 7.52 -20.10 -4.59
C THR A 170 7.42 -18.86 -5.46
N SER A 171 6.21 -18.37 -5.77
CA SER A 171 5.99 -17.23 -6.67
C SER A 171 4.96 -16.23 -6.16
N VAL A 172 4.99 -15.01 -6.70
CA VAL A 172 4.03 -13.95 -6.34
C VAL A 172 2.60 -14.33 -6.78
N ALA A 173 2.46 -15.03 -7.91
CA ALA A 173 1.19 -15.56 -8.37
C ALA A 173 0.64 -16.62 -7.42
N ALA A 174 1.48 -17.53 -6.92
CA ALA A 174 1.10 -18.51 -5.90
C ALA A 174 0.66 -17.83 -4.60
N LEU A 175 1.38 -16.80 -4.15
CA LEU A 175 1.00 -16.03 -2.96
C LEU A 175 -0.37 -15.35 -3.13
N ARG A 176 -0.62 -14.77 -4.31
CA ARG A 176 -1.92 -14.18 -4.64
C ARG A 176 -3.03 -15.22 -4.71
N ALA A 177 -2.74 -16.42 -5.20
CA ALA A 177 -3.69 -17.54 -5.24
C ALA A 177 -4.07 -17.99 -3.82
N VAL A 178 -3.09 -18.16 -2.92
CA VAL A 178 -3.34 -18.42 -1.49
C VAL A 178 -4.20 -17.30 -0.88
N GLY A 179 -3.91 -16.05 -1.22
CA GLY A 179 -4.73 -14.93 -0.75
C GLY A 179 -6.18 -14.94 -1.21
N ARG A 180 -6.43 -15.35 -2.46
CA ARG A 180 -7.80 -15.52 -2.98
C ARG A 180 -8.50 -16.70 -2.32
N GLU A 181 -7.81 -17.83 -2.18
CA GLU A 181 -8.29 -19.01 -1.45
C GLU A 181 -8.70 -18.65 -0.02
N PHE A 182 -7.91 -17.80 0.65
CA PHE A 182 -8.14 -17.40 2.04
C PHE A 182 -9.06 -16.19 2.15
N GLU A 183 -9.49 -15.56 1.05
CA GLU A 183 -10.21 -14.27 1.08
C GLU A 183 -9.51 -13.20 1.94
N ASN A 184 -8.18 -13.11 1.88
CA ASN A 184 -7.38 -12.28 2.78
C ASN A 184 -6.55 -11.21 2.04
N CYS A 185 -5.78 -10.42 2.79
CA CYS A 185 -5.00 -9.30 2.23
C CYS A 185 -3.94 -9.70 1.19
N LEU A 186 -3.48 -10.96 1.18
CA LEU A 186 -2.52 -11.47 0.20
C LEU A 186 -3.09 -11.47 -1.23
N ALA A 187 -4.41 -11.50 -1.40
CA ALA A 187 -5.06 -11.51 -2.72
C ALA A 187 -4.75 -10.25 -3.55
N ARG A 188 -4.38 -9.15 -2.89
CA ARG A 188 -4.07 -7.85 -3.52
C ARG A 188 -2.58 -7.61 -3.71
N THR A 189 -1.76 -8.63 -3.46
CA THR A 189 -0.32 -8.51 -3.52
C THR A 189 0.19 -8.37 -4.97
N SER A 190 1.30 -7.66 -5.15
CA SER A 190 2.00 -7.54 -6.43
C SER A 190 3.51 -7.64 -6.21
N ARG A 191 4.25 -7.90 -7.28
CA ARG A 191 5.73 -7.97 -7.23
C ARG A 191 6.38 -6.69 -6.69
N ASN A 192 5.70 -5.56 -6.83
CA ASN A 192 6.23 -4.24 -6.47
C ASN A 192 5.64 -3.66 -5.18
N ASN A 193 4.64 -4.31 -4.56
CA ASN A 193 4.00 -3.78 -3.35
C ASN A 193 3.56 -4.88 -2.37
N GLY A 194 3.51 -4.54 -1.08
CA GLY A 194 3.05 -5.40 0.00
C GLY A 194 3.88 -6.67 0.15
N TYR A 195 3.20 -7.78 0.44
CA TYR A 195 3.83 -9.08 0.70
C TYR A 195 4.57 -9.67 -0.52
N GLY A 196 4.13 -9.33 -1.73
CA GLY A 196 4.66 -9.85 -2.98
C GLY A 196 6.02 -9.23 -3.29
N ALA A 197 6.22 -7.97 -2.92
CA ALA A 197 7.53 -7.34 -2.94
C ALA A 197 8.49 -7.98 -1.93
N MET A 198 8.00 -8.35 -0.73
CA MET A 198 8.83 -9.03 0.27
C MET A 198 9.29 -10.40 -0.22
N LEU A 199 8.37 -11.18 -0.79
CA LEU A 199 8.68 -12.48 -1.40
C LEU A 199 9.66 -12.32 -2.56
N PHE A 200 9.35 -11.43 -3.51
CA PHE A 200 10.16 -11.22 -4.72
C PHE A 200 11.58 -10.73 -4.41
N ARG A 201 11.74 -9.83 -3.43
CA ARG A 201 13.05 -9.32 -3.02
C ARG A 201 13.81 -10.29 -2.10
N GLY A 202 13.22 -11.43 -1.75
CA GLY A 202 13.81 -12.39 -0.84
C GLY A 202 14.00 -11.85 0.58
N THR A 203 13.19 -10.87 1.02
CA THR A 203 13.21 -10.35 2.40
C THR A 203 12.26 -11.10 3.32
N ALA A 204 11.30 -11.85 2.77
CA ALA A 204 10.48 -12.80 3.50
C ALA A 204 10.19 -14.07 2.71
N GLN A 205 9.98 -15.17 3.45
CA GLN A 205 9.48 -16.42 2.94
C GLN A 205 8.04 -16.61 3.42
N PHE A 206 7.21 -17.22 2.57
CA PHE A 206 5.82 -17.51 2.88
C PHE A 206 5.62 -19.01 2.85
N TRP A 207 4.93 -19.53 3.86
CA TRP A 207 4.63 -20.95 4.02
C TRP A 207 3.12 -21.11 4.20
N VAL A 208 2.50 -22.02 3.47
CA VAL A 208 1.07 -22.33 3.59
C VAL A 208 0.89 -23.75 4.12
N LEU A 209 0.10 -23.89 5.18
CA LEU A 209 -0.30 -25.17 5.74
C LEU A 209 -1.49 -25.68 4.94
N ARG A 210 -1.36 -26.86 4.33
CA ARG A 210 -2.41 -27.53 3.57
C ARG A 210 -2.76 -28.88 4.19
N ASP A 211 -4.01 -29.29 4.07
CA ASP A 211 -4.41 -30.69 4.32
C ASP A 211 -4.11 -31.59 3.11
N PHE A 212 -4.44 -32.88 3.22
CA PHE A 212 -4.32 -33.84 2.12
C PHE A 212 -5.22 -33.55 0.93
N ASN A 213 -6.35 -32.87 1.15
CA ASN A 213 -7.24 -32.45 0.08
C ASN A 213 -6.75 -31.17 -0.62
N GLY A 214 -5.65 -30.60 -0.14
CA GLY A 214 -5.04 -29.38 -0.67
C GLY A 214 -5.66 -28.09 -0.13
N ALA A 215 -6.63 -28.13 0.78
CA ALA A 215 -7.22 -26.96 1.39
C ALA A 215 -6.24 -26.29 2.35
N GLY A 216 -6.06 -24.98 2.22
CA GLY A 216 -5.16 -24.22 3.06
C GLY A 216 -5.81 -23.75 4.36
N HIS A 217 -5.06 -23.85 5.45
CA HIS A 217 -5.51 -23.51 6.80
C HIS A 217 -4.84 -22.26 7.37
N VAL A 218 -3.53 -22.12 7.14
CA VAL A 218 -2.72 -21.05 7.72
C VAL A 218 -1.66 -20.65 6.70
N VAL A 219 -1.35 -19.35 6.62
CA VAL A 219 -0.20 -18.84 5.91
C VAL A 219 0.69 -18.07 6.89
N ALA A 220 1.96 -18.46 6.94
CA ALA A 220 2.98 -17.86 7.79
C ALA A 220 4.00 -17.10 6.94
N CYS A 221 4.28 -15.86 7.33
CA CYS A 221 5.32 -15.01 6.78
C CYS A 221 6.51 -14.99 7.74
N VAL A 222 7.69 -15.33 7.23
CA VAL A 222 8.92 -15.49 8.00
C VAL A 222 10.01 -14.61 7.39
N ALA A 223 10.87 -14.01 8.21
CA ALA A 223 12.01 -13.24 7.71
C ALA A 223 12.98 -14.13 6.90
N ALA A 224 13.58 -13.56 5.85
CA ALA A 224 14.55 -14.19 4.98
C ALA A 224 15.87 -13.38 4.97
N PRO A 225 17.04 -13.99 4.68
CA PRO A 225 17.24 -15.38 4.28
C PRO A 225 17.18 -16.38 5.44
N LEU A 226 17.39 -15.93 6.68
CA LEU A 226 17.32 -16.77 7.88
C LEU A 226 16.04 -16.47 8.67
N ALA A 227 15.31 -17.54 8.95
CA ALA A 227 14.06 -17.52 9.68
C ALA A 227 14.30 -17.24 11.17
N THR A 228 14.35 -15.96 11.55
CA THR A 228 14.58 -15.55 12.95
C THR A 228 13.29 -15.40 13.75
N ARG A 229 12.20 -15.01 13.09
CA ARG A 229 10.86 -14.82 13.67
C ARG A 229 9.77 -14.91 12.61
N PHE A 230 8.55 -15.22 13.03
CA PHE A 230 7.37 -14.93 12.23
C PHE A 230 7.17 -13.41 12.17
N ILE A 231 7.11 -12.88 10.96
CA ILE A 231 6.72 -11.48 10.71
C ILE A 231 5.21 -11.36 10.91
N GLU A 232 4.48 -12.32 10.36
CA GLU A 232 3.02 -12.32 10.42
C GLU A 232 2.47 -13.72 10.15
N VAL A 233 1.35 -14.06 10.77
CA VAL A 233 0.61 -15.30 10.50
C VAL A 233 -0.85 -14.97 10.29
N LYS A 234 -1.47 -15.55 9.26
CA LYS A 234 -2.87 -15.32 8.89
C LYS A 234 -3.59 -16.63 8.63
N GLY A 235 -4.83 -16.70 9.09
CA GLY A 235 -5.82 -17.67 8.62
C GLY A 235 -6.69 -17.12 7.48
N PRO A 236 -7.72 -17.88 7.07
CA PRO A 236 -8.78 -17.40 6.20
C PRO A 236 -9.41 -16.11 6.75
N ARG A 237 -9.85 -15.21 5.86
CA ARG A 237 -10.46 -13.91 6.16
C ARG A 237 -9.64 -13.02 7.10
N ASN A 238 -8.31 -13.17 7.09
CA ASN A 238 -7.37 -12.49 8.00
C ASN A 238 -7.55 -12.85 9.49
N VAL A 239 -8.14 -14.00 9.80
CA VAL A 239 -8.27 -14.47 11.19
C VAL A 239 -6.88 -14.57 11.83
N HIS A 240 -6.78 -14.10 13.08
CA HIS A 240 -5.56 -14.20 13.87
C HIS A 240 -5.29 -15.66 14.24
N VAL A 241 -4.05 -16.12 14.03
CA VAL A 241 -3.60 -17.44 14.47
C VAL A 241 -2.67 -17.24 15.67
N PRO A 242 -2.98 -17.87 16.82
CA PRO A 242 -2.15 -17.79 18.01
C PRO A 242 -0.72 -18.31 17.76
N ASN A 243 0.27 -17.69 18.39
CA ASN A 243 1.69 -18.06 18.21
C ASN A 243 2.03 -19.44 18.79
N ASP A 244 1.22 -19.97 19.70
CA ASP A 244 1.32 -21.28 20.33
C ASP A 244 0.59 -22.38 19.55
N HIS A 245 0.04 -22.07 18.36
CA HIS A 245 -0.60 -23.07 17.53
C HIS A 245 0.37 -24.22 17.18
N PRO A 246 -0.01 -25.49 17.38
CA PRO A 246 0.91 -26.62 17.29
C PRO A 246 1.56 -26.77 15.91
N ASP A 247 0.80 -26.51 14.84
CA ASP A 247 1.35 -26.56 13.48
C ASP A 247 2.35 -25.42 13.20
N LEU A 248 2.21 -24.26 13.87
CA LEU A 248 3.18 -23.16 13.77
C LEU A 248 4.45 -23.45 14.57
N LEU A 249 4.32 -24.08 15.73
CA LEU A 249 5.48 -24.52 16.52
C LEU A 249 6.31 -25.54 15.73
N GLN A 250 5.66 -26.49 15.05
CA GLN A 250 6.35 -27.44 14.17
C GLN A 250 7.07 -26.75 13.01
N LEU A 251 6.43 -25.78 12.35
CA LEU A 251 7.08 -24.96 11.33
C LEU A 251 8.26 -24.18 11.91
N ALA A 252 8.09 -23.59 13.10
CA ALA A 252 9.14 -22.83 13.77
C ALA A 252 10.37 -23.69 14.04
N THR A 253 10.16 -24.89 14.60
CA THR A 253 11.23 -25.86 14.86
C THR A 253 11.92 -26.28 13.57
N ALA A 254 11.17 -26.59 12.51
CA ALA A 254 11.74 -27.00 11.23
C ALA A 254 12.56 -25.88 10.56
N LEU A 255 12.17 -24.62 10.73
CA LEU A 255 12.87 -23.46 10.18
C LEU A 255 13.96 -22.89 11.12
N GLY A 256 14.12 -23.43 12.34
CA GLY A 256 15.03 -22.88 13.34
C GLY A 256 14.59 -21.54 13.96
N VAL A 257 13.31 -21.18 13.82
CA VAL A 257 12.72 -19.98 14.43
C VAL A 257 12.57 -20.21 15.92
N ARG A 258 13.13 -19.30 16.74
CA ARG A 258 12.89 -19.36 18.19
C ARG A 258 11.46 -18.92 18.48
N PRO A 259 10.66 -19.70 19.23
CA PRO A 259 9.33 -19.27 19.63
C PRO A 259 9.44 -17.96 20.40
N THR A 260 8.68 -16.96 19.97
CA THR A 260 8.62 -15.68 20.68
C THR A 260 7.92 -15.96 22.01
N GLN A 261 8.56 -15.65 23.15
CA GLN A 261 7.91 -15.83 24.45
C GLN A 261 6.54 -15.14 24.43
N PRO A 262 5.48 -15.78 24.97
CA PRO A 262 4.16 -15.18 25.00
C PRO A 262 4.26 -13.82 25.71
N ARG A 263 3.74 -12.76 25.06
CA ARG A 263 3.66 -11.45 25.70
C ARG A 263 2.83 -11.63 26.98
N PRO A 264 3.28 -11.13 28.14
CA PRO A 264 2.42 -11.09 29.31
C PRO A 264 1.11 -10.37 28.95
N PRO A 265 -0.04 -10.80 29.50
CA PRO A 265 -1.31 -10.20 29.20
C PRO A 265 -1.22 -8.69 29.43
N MET A 266 -1.63 -7.89 28.44
CA MET A 266 -1.69 -6.45 28.63
C MET A 266 -2.63 -6.17 29.80
N PRO A 267 -2.23 -5.30 30.76
CA PRO A 267 -3.14 -4.91 31.82
C PRO A 267 -4.42 -4.33 31.19
N PRO A 268 -5.60 -4.54 31.82
CA PRO A 268 -6.86 -4.04 31.30
C PRO A 268 -6.74 -2.54 31.03
N ARG A 269 -7.23 -2.09 29.87
CA ARG A 269 -7.27 -0.66 29.57
C ARG A 269 -8.10 0.04 30.65
N PRO A 270 -7.59 1.13 31.26
CA PRO A 270 -8.38 1.91 32.20
C PRO A 270 -9.66 2.39 31.50
N ARG A 271 -10.79 2.32 32.19
CA ARG A 271 -12.05 2.84 31.66
C ARG A 271 -11.91 4.35 31.48
N PHE A 272 -12.56 4.92 30.47
CA PHE A 272 -12.59 6.37 30.27
C PHE A 272 -13.07 7.05 31.56
N GLY A 273 -12.19 7.83 32.20
CA GLY A 273 -12.46 8.51 33.48
C GLY A 273 -11.79 7.90 34.71
N GLU A 274 -11.14 6.73 34.60
CA GLU A 274 -10.31 6.19 35.69
C GLU A 274 -8.91 6.82 35.64
N PRO A 275 -8.40 7.41 36.74
CA PRO A 275 -7.02 7.86 36.79
C PRO A 275 -6.09 6.66 36.58
N PRO A 276 -5.02 6.79 35.78
CA PRO A 276 -4.11 5.68 35.52
C PRO A 276 -3.59 5.13 36.85
N MET A 277 -3.69 3.80 37.05
CA MET A 277 -3.28 3.11 38.29
C MET A 277 -1.91 3.56 38.80
N ILE A 278 -1.00 3.88 37.87
CA ILE A 278 0.35 4.38 38.16
C ILE A 278 0.32 5.68 38.97
N MET A 279 -0.61 6.60 38.70
CA MET A 279 -0.74 7.84 39.49
C MET A 279 -1.30 7.57 40.89
N ARG A 280 -2.19 6.59 41.04
CA ARG A 280 -2.78 6.25 42.36
C ARG A 280 -1.76 5.57 43.26
N GLU A 281 -1.00 4.61 42.73
CA GLU A 281 0.12 3.97 43.45
C GLU A 281 1.22 4.98 43.79
N MET A 282 1.51 5.93 42.89
CA MET A 282 2.50 6.97 43.15
C MET A 282 2.01 7.98 44.21
N ILE A 283 0.72 8.33 44.22
CA ILE A 283 0.12 9.19 45.26
C ILE A 283 0.09 8.45 46.60
N GLU A 284 -0.27 7.16 46.63
CA GLU A 284 -0.21 6.35 47.86
C GLU A 284 1.21 6.21 48.38
N GLN A 285 2.20 6.01 47.50
CA GLN A 285 3.62 5.97 47.89
C GLN A 285 4.13 7.33 48.40
N LEU A 286 3.66 8.44 47.83
CA LEU A 286 3.99 9.80 48.28
C LEU A 286 3.28 10.18 49.59
N GLN A 287 2.17 9.51 49.94
CA GLN A 287 1.43 9.71 51.19
C GLN A 287 1.90 8.79 52.33
N GLN A 288 2.81 7.83 52.07
CA GLN A 288 3.41 7.07 53.16
C GLN A 288 4.38 7.95 53.96
N PRO A 289 4.25 8.03 55.30
CA PRO A 289 5.20 8.77 56.11
C PRO A 289 6.59 8.16 55.94
N CYS A 290 7.56 8.99 55.53
CA CYS A 290 8.95 8.59 55.30
C CYS A 290 9.49 7.78 56.48
N ARG A 291 9.64 6.46 56.31
CA ARG A 291 10.37 5.58 57.23
C ARG A 291 11.87 5.65 56.98
N CYS A 292 12.43 6.84 56.77
CA CYS A 292 13.88 7.00 56.72
C CYS A 292 14.41 7.21 58.15
N SER A 293 15.59 6.66 58.43
CA SER A 293 16.29 6.76 59.71
C SER A 293 16.66 8.19 60.13
N LEU A 294 16.48 9.17 59.24
CA LEU A 294 16.75 10.59 59.48
C LEU A 294 15.51 11.36 60.01
N CYS A 295 14.29 10.82 59.82
CA CYS A 295 13.04 11.46 60.24
C CYS A 295 12.41 10.82 61.48
N GLN A 296 13.02 9.77 62.06
CA GLN A 296 12.60 9.27 63.36
C GLN A 296 13.12 10.20 64.47
N PRO A 297 12.29 10.56 65.47
CA PRO A 297 12.78 11.29 66.64
C PRO A 297 13.87 10.44 67.30
N ARG A 298 15.09 11.01 67.40
CA ARG A 298 16.20 10.40 68.13
C ARG A 298 15.69 9.98 69.50
N ALA A 299 15.70 8.68 69.78
CA ALA A 299 15.51 8.17 71.12
C ALA A 299 16.54 8.86 72.03
N VAL A 300 16.05 9.63 73.01
CA VAL A 300 16.89 10.27 74.02
C VAL A 300 17.68 9.16 74.70
N PRO A 301 19.01 9.26 74.80
CA PRO A 301 19.79 8.19 75.42
C PRO A 301 19.39 8.09 76.90
N PHE A 302 19.18 6.85 77.33
CA PHE A 302 18.88 6.44 78.71
C PHE A 302 19.63 7.29 79.74
N THR A 303 18.89 7.74 80.76
CA THR A 303 19.46 8.48 81.88
C THR A 303 20.52 7.64 82.61
N ILE A 304 21.50 8.30 83.24
CA ILE A 304 22.59 7.65 83.99
C ILE A 304 22.05 6.65 85.04
N SER A 305 20.84 6.88 85.54
CA SER A 305 20.08 6.02 86.45
C SER A 305 19.74 4.64 85.88
N GLU A 306 19.56 4.50 84.56
CA GLU A 306 19.24 3.23 83.89
C GLU A 306 20.49 2.41 83.53
N ARG A 307 21.64 3.05 83.32
CA ARG A 307 22.91 2.34 83.09
C ARG A 307 23.44 1.66 84.36
N LEU A 308 23.19 2.25 85.53
CA LEU A 308 23.62 1.67 86.81
C LEU A 308 22.76 0.45 87.25
N ARG A 309 21.54 0.28 86.73
CA ARG A 309 20.71 -0.91 87.02
C ARG A 309 21.06 -2.16 86.20
N ARG A 310 21.80 -2.01 85.09
CA ARG A 310 22.21 -3.15 84.25
C ARG A 310 23.67 -3.59 84.49
N GLY A 311 24.39 -2.91 85.37
CA GLY A 311 25.78 -3.22 85.72
C GLY A 311 25.98 -3.95 87.05
N GLY A 312 24.96 -4.61 87.60
CA GLY A 312 25.07 -5.29 88.90
C GLY A 312 24.25 -6.58 88.97
N ALA A 313 24.88 -7.62 89.54
CA ALA A 313 24.45 -9.01 89.72
C ALA A 313 24.77 -9.89 88.48
N THR A 314 25.73 -10.81 88.52
CA THR A 314 26.21 -11.67 89.62
C THR A 314 27.64 -12.13 89.41
N HIS A 315 28.36 -12.20 90.54
CA HIS A 315 29.60 -12.90 90.91
C HIS A 315 30.24 -13.88 89.92
#